data_AF-A0A2D7ANQ6-F1
#
_entry.id   AF-A0A2D7ANQ6-F1
#
_cell.length_a   1.000
_cell.length_b   1.000
_cell.length_c   1.000
_cell.angle_alpha   90.00
_cell.angle_beta   90.00
_cell.angle_gamma   90.00
#
_symmetry.space_group_name_H-M   'P 1'
#
loop_
_entity.id
_entity.type
_entity.pdbx_description
1 polymer ?
#
loop_
_entity_poly.entity_id
_entity_poly.type
_entity_poly.pdbx_seq_one_letter_code
_entity_poly.pdbx_strand_id
1 'polypeptide(L)'
;MDFIKLYCFLFFIIILLLWKFWKDFDYKNKHFSQIDILNQKHISFLKEIEALSLEIAENSKKIDNLSGYLKRLDQNASRLADDIRGDQAMTKAIEMARRGQDHLDIIKATGLSNEEVEAIIHSHKDN
;
A
#
# COMPACT_ATOMS: atom_id res chain seq x y z
N MET A 1 -20.24 55.45 67.22
CA MET A 1 -20.77 55.46 65.84
C MET A 1 -19.71 55.08 64.82
N ASP A 2 -18.45 55.51 64.97
CA ASP A 2 -17.42 55.29 63.96
C ASP A 2 -16.92 53.84 63.85
N PHE A 3 -16.85 53.11 64.97
CA PHE A 3 -16.51 51.67 64.94
C PHE A 3 -17.51 50.83 64.15
N ILE A 4 -18.82 51.13 64.23
CA ILE A 4 -19.86 50.41 63.48
C ILE A 4 -19.70 50.65 61.98
N LYS A 5 -19.44 51.89 61.56
CA LYS A 5 -19.17 52.22 60.15
C LYS A 5 -17.92 51.51 59.63
N LEU A 6 -16.87 51.42 60.45
CA LEU A 6 -15.65 50.68 60.11
C LEU A 6 -15.91 49.18 59.91
N TYR A 7 -16.66 48.54 60.81
CA TYR A 7 -17.03 47.13 60.66
C TYR A 7 -17.90 46.88 59.43
N CYS A 8 -18.86 47.74 59.12
CA CYS A 8 -19.67 47.63 57.90
C CYS A 8 -18.80 47.75 56.64
N PHE A 9 -17.83 48.66 56.62
CA PHE A 9 -16.91 48.80 55.48
C PHE A 9 -16.02 47.57 55.29
N LEU A 10 -15.52 47.00 56.40
CA LEU A 10 -14.67 45.81 56.38
C LEU A 10 -15.46 44.56 55.93
N PHE A 11 -16.71 44.43 56.38
CA PHE A 11 -17.63 43.38 55.94
C PHE A 11 -17.93 43.47 54.43
N PHE A 12 -18.12 44.68 53.91
CA PHE A 12 -18.32 44.90 52.47
C PHE A 12 -17.10 44.47 51.64
N ILE A 13 -15.89 44.76 52.11
CA ILE A 13 -14.64 44.30 51.47
C ILE A 13 -14.57 42.77 51.44
N ILE A 14 -14.92 42.11 52.55
CA ILE A 14 -14.93 40.64 52.64
C ILE A 14 -15.91 40.05 51.61
N ILE A 15 -17.11 40.62 51.47
CA ILE A 15 -18.09 40.17 50.48
C ILE A 15 -17.55 40.30 49.05
N LEU A 16 -16.91 41.42 48.72
CA LEU A 16 -16.31 41.63 47.40
C LEU A 16 -15.20 40.62 47.10
N LEU A 17 -14.36 40.29 48.10
CA LEU A 17 -13.32 39.29 47.96
C LEU A 17 -13.89 37.88 47.74
N LEU A 18 -14.93 37.50 48.50
CA LEU A 18 -15.62 36.22 48.32
C LEU A 18 -16.27 36.11 46.94
N TRP A 19 -16.90 37.18 46.45
CA TRP A 19 -17.51 37.20 45.12
C TRP A 19 -16.47 37.06 44.01
N LYS A 20 -15.33 37.76 44.13
CA LYS A 20 -14.20 37.65 43.19
C LYS A 20 -13.64 36.22 43.18
N PHE A 21 -13.44 35.63 44.36
CA PHE A 21 -12.92 34.26 44.50
C PHE A 21 -13.85 33.23 43.87
N TRP A 22 -15.16 33.37 44.11
CA TRP A 22 -16.15 32.45 43.55
C TRP A 22 -16.21 32.51 42.02
N LYS A 23 -16.15 33.73 41.45
CA LYS A 23 -16.10 33.92 39.99
C LYS A 23 -14.81 33.38 39.36
N ASP A 24 -13.68 33.56 40.01
CA ASP A 24 -12.39 33.01 39.56
C ASP A 24 -12.38 31.48 39.60
N PHE A 25 -12.99 30.89 40.63
CA PHE A 25 -13.14 29.44 40.74
C PHE A 25 -14.01 28.85 39.62
N ASP A 26 -15.19 29.45 39.34
CA ASP A 26 -16.07 29.00 38.25
C ASP A 26 -15.37 29.11 36.88
N TYR A 27 -14.64 30.20 36.64
CA TYR A 27 -13.85 30.39 35.41
C TYR A 27 -12.79 29.29 35.26
N LYS A 28 -11.98 29.06 36.30
CA LYS A 28 -10.94 28.01 36.28
C LYS A 28 -11.53 26.62 36.05
N ASN A 29 -12.67 26.31 36.68
CA ASN A 29 -13.30 25.00 36.56
C ASN A 29 -13.80 24.74 35.12
N LYS A 30 -14.37 25.76 34.45
CA LYS A 30 -14.78 25.67 33.05
C LYS A 30 -13.60 25.43 32.11
N HIS A 31 -12.49 26.14 32.31
CA HIS A 31 -11.29 25.93 31.50
C HIS A 31 -10.67 24.56 31.73
N PHE A 32 -10.63 24.09 32.98
CA PHE A 32 -10.12 22.78 33.32
C PHE A 32 -10.94 21.66 32.66
N SER A 33 -12.28 21.76 32.68
CA SER A 33 -13.16 20.81 32.00
C SER A 33 -12.95 20.80 30.49
N GLN A 34 -12.76 21.96 29.86
CA GLN A 34 -12.45 22.04 28.42
C GLN A 34 -11.10 21.39 28.09
N ILE A 35 -10.09 21.61 28.94
CA ILE A 35 -8.76 20.99 28.78
C ILE A 35 -8.87 19.47 28.92
N ASP A 36 -9.65 18.97 29.88
CA ASP A 36 -9.82 17.53 30.06
C ASP A 36 -10.50 16.88 28.84
N ILE A 37 -11.57 17.48 28.32
CA ILE A 37 -12.23 17.01 27.09
C ILE A 37 -11.26 17.03 25.90
N LEU A 38 -10.47 18.09 25.77
CA LEU A 38 -9.47 18.19 24.71
C LEU A 38 -8.40 17.10 24.84
N ASN A 39 -7.94 16.83 26.07
CA ASN A 39 -6.95 15.80 26.35
C ASN A 39 -7.50 14.40 26.04
N GLN A 40 -8.75 14.12 26.41
CA GLN A 40 -9.41 12.86 26.07
C GLN A 40 -9.53 12.67 24.55
N LYS A 41 -9.92 13.72 23.81
CA LYS A 41 -9.95 13.69 22.34
C LYS A 41 -8.56 13.46 21.76
N HIS A 42 -7.54 14.12 22.29
CA HIS A 42 -6.16 13.94 21.85
C HIS A 42 -5.68 12.49 22.05
N ILE A 43 -6.01 11.88 23.19
CA ILE A 43 -5.72 10.46 23.45
C ILE A 43 -6.47 9.55 22.47
N SER A 44 -7.74 9.84 22.16
CA SER A 44 -8.50 9.08 21.15
C SER A 44 -7.83 9.16 19.78
N PHE A 45 -7.46 10.36 19.33
CA PHE A 45 -6.80 10.55 18.05
C PHE A 45 -5.43 9.86 17.99
N LEU A 46 -4.66 9.86 19.07
CA LEU A 46 -3.39 9.11 19.12
C LEU A 46 -3.62 7.62 18.90
N LYS A 47 -4.67 7.04 19.52
CA LYS A 47 -5.01 5.62 19.32
C LYS A 47 -5.48 5.33 17.90
N GLU A 48 -6.27 6.22 17.31
CA GLU A 48 -6.71 6.09 15.91
C GLU A 48 -5.52 6.19 14.95
N ILE A 49 -4.58 7.10 15.18
CA ILE A 49 -3.34 7.22 14.39
C ILE A 49 -2.48 5.96 14.52
N GLU A 50 -2.36 5.41 15.72
CA GLU A 50 -1.63 4.16 15.94
C GLU A 50 -2.27 2.98 15.19
N ALA A 51 -3.59 2.86 15.24
CA ALA A 51 -4.33 1.84 14.49
C ALA A 51 -4.15 2.00 12.98
N LEU A 52 -4.27 3.22 12.45
CA LEU A 52 -4.04 3.52 11.04
C LEU A 52 -2.60 3.22 10.62
N SER A 53 -1.61 3.52 11.46
CA SER A 53 -0.20 3.20 11.20
C SER A 53 0.01 1.70 11.05
N LEU A 54 -0.65 0.89 11.89
CA LEU A 54 -0.58 -0.57 11.82
C LEU A 54 -1.23 -1.09 10.53
N GLU A 55 -2.40 -0.56 10.17
CA GLU A 55 -3.10 -0.92 8.93
C GLU A 55 -2.28 -0.56 7.68
N ILE A 56 -1.63 0.61 7.68
CA ILE A 56 -0.72 1.02 6.59
C ILE A 56 0.44 0.04 6.46
N ALA A 57 1.06 -0.38 7.57
CA ALA A 57 2.16 -1.34 7.55
C ALA A 57 1.71 -2.71 7.00
N GLU A 58 0.54 -3.19 7.40
CA GLU A 58 -0.04 -4.42 6.86
C GLU A 58 -0.35 -4.32 5.36
N ASN A 59 -0.92 -3.20 4.92
CA ASN A 59 -1.23 -2.96 3.52
C ASN A 59 0.04 -2.83 2.67
N SER A 60 1.10 -2.22 3.18
CA SER A 60 2.41 -2.20 2.52
C SER A 60 2.92 -3.63 2.27
N LYS A 61 2.83 -4.50 3.29
CA LYS A 61 3.24 -5.91 3.16
C LYS A 61 2.41 -6.67 2.12
N LYS A 62 1.09 -6.40 2.04
CA LYS A 62 0.22 -6.98 1.01
C LYS A 62 0.63 -6.52 -0.39
N ILE A 63 0.96 -5.24 -0.56
CA ILE A 63 1.43 -4.68 -1.83
C ILE A 63 2.75 -5.33 -2.26
N ASP A 64 3.71 -5.48 -1.36
CA ASP A 64 4.99 -6.12 -1.66
C ASP A 64 4.80 -7.57 -2.11
N ASN A 65 3.92 -8.31 -1.44
CA ASN A 65 3.56 -9.67 -1.83
C ASN A 65 2.94 -9.71 -3.24
N LEU A 66 1.96 -8.84 -3.51
CA LEU A 66 1.31 -8.73 -4.82
C LEU A 66 2.32 -8.39 -5.93
N SER A 67 3.24 -7.47 -5.68
CA SER A 67 4.33 -7.13 -6.60
C SER A 67 5.19 -8.37 -6.90
N GLY A 68 5.51 -9.17 -5.88
CA GLY A 68 6.19 -10.45 -6.06
C GLY A 68 5.40 -11.46 -6.90
N TYR A 69 4.08 -11.56 -6.70
CA TYR A 69 3.22 -12.41 -7.54
C TYR A 69 3.17 -11.95 -8.99
N LEU A 70 3.03 -10.64 -9.23
CA LEU A 70 3.01 -10.07 -10.58
C LEU A 70 4.33 -10.32 -11.30
N LYS A 71 5.48 -10.20 -10.62
CA LYS A 71 6.78 -10.52 -11.21
C LYS A 71 6.89 -11.98 -11.64
N ARG A 72 6.36 -12.92 -10.83
CA ARG A 72 6.33 -14.34 -11.19
C ARG A 72 5.37 -14.60 -12.36
N LEU A 73 4.22 -13.92 -12.38
CA LEU A 73 3.26 -14.02 -13.46
C LEU A 73 3.87 -13.56 -14.79
N ASP A 74 4.57 -12.42 -14.78
CA ASP A 74 5.28 -11.88 -15.94
C ASP A 74 6.34 -12.84 -16.48
N GLN A 75 7.16 -13.42 -15.58
CA GLN A 75 8.14 -14.44 -15.96
C GLN A 75 7.49 -15.69 -16.57
N ASN A 76 6.37 -16.14 -16.00
CA ASN A 76 5.64 -17.29 -16.54
C ASN A 76 4.99 -16.97 -17.89
N ALA A 77 4.48 -15.75 -18.07
CA ALA A 77 3.92 -15.29 -19.34
C ALA A 77 5.00 -15.20 -20.42
N SER A 78 6.20 -14.71 -20.09
CA SER A 78 7.35 -14.69 -21.01
C SER A 78 7.75 -16.10 -21.42
N ARG A 79 7.87 -17.04 -20.47
CA ARG A 79 8.17 -18.45 -20.78
C ARG A 79 7.12 -19.07 -21.67
N LEU A 80 5.84 -18.85 -21.36
CA LEU A 80 4.74 -19.35 -22.17
C LEU A 80 4.78 -18.78 -23.59
N ALA A 81 5.12 -17.50 -23.75
CA ALA A 81 5.28 -16.88 -25.06
C ALA A 81 6.46 -17.48 -25.84
N ASP A 82 7.58 -17.76 -25.17
CA ASP A 82 8.73 -18.44 -25.76
C ASP A 82 8.38 -19.87 -26.19
N ASP A 83 7.67 -20.63 -25.35
CA ASP A 83 7.21 -21.99 -25.64
C ASP A 83 6.27 -21.99 -26.87
N ILE A 84 5.28 -21.09 -26.91
CA ILE A 84 4.36 -20.95 -28.06
C ILE A 84 5.14 -20.61 -29.33
N ARG A 85 6.11 -19.69 -29.25
CA ARG A 85 6.92 -19.30 -30.41
C ARG A 85 7.78 -20.47 -30.89
N GLY A 86 8.36 -21.24 -29.97
CA GLY A 86 9.10 -22.46 -30.26
C GLY A 86 8.25 -23.51 -30.97
N ASP A 87 7.06 -23.80 -30.44
CA ASP A 87 6.11 -24.75 -31.02
C ASP A 87 5.65 -24.33 -32.43
N GLN A 88 5.38 -23.03 -32.63
CA GLN A 88 5.02 -22.50 -33.95
C GLN A 88 6.19 -22.60 -34.95
N ALA A 89 7.41 -22.27 -34.52
CA ALA A 89 8.61 -22.40 -35.34
C ALA A 89 8.87 -23.85 -35.74
N MET A 90 8.71 -24.78 -34.78
CA MET A 90 8.83 -26.22 -34.98
C MET A 90 7.78 -26.74 -35.97
N THR A 91 6.51 -26.41 -35.75
CA THR A 91 5.40 -26.83 -36.63
C THR A 91 5.61 -26.34 -38.05
N LYS A 92 6.03 -25.07 -38.22
CA LYS A 92 6.33 -24.48 -39.52
C LYS A 92 7.54 -25.15 -40.19
N ALA A 93 8.59 -25.48 -39.43
CA ALA A 93 9.76 -26.18 -39.96
C ALA A 93 9.38 -27.57 -40.49
N ILE A 94 8.56 -28.33 -39.75
CA ILE A 94 8.05 -29.63 -40.17
C ILE A 94 7.25 -29.49 -41.47
N GLU A 95 6.36 -28.50 -41.56
CA GLU A 95 5.55 -28.28 -42.77
C GLU A 95 6.41 -27.92 -43.99
N MET A 96 7.42 -27.05 -43.81
CA MET A 96 8.36 -26.69 -44.88
C MET A 96 9.23 -27.87 -45.31
N ALA A 97 9.70 -28.69 -44.35
CA ALA A 97 10.47 -29.90 -44.62
C ALA A 97 9.65 -30.93 -45.42
N ARG A 98 8.38 -31.16 -45.06
CA ARG A 98 7.46 -32.05 -45.80
C ARG A 98 7.18 -31.55 -47.22
N ARG A 99 7.22 -30.25 -47.45
CA ARG A 99 7.11 -29.64 -48.79
C ARG A 99 8.42 -29.71 -49.59
N GLY A 100 9.50 -30.24 -49.00
CA GLY A 100 10.80 -30.38 -49.64
C GLY A 100 11.57 -29.06 -49.78
N GLN A 101 11.29 -28.04 -48.96
CA GLN A 101 12.04 -26.79 -48.99
C GLN A 101 13.50 -26.99 -48.59
N ASP A 102 14.35 -26.09 -49.09
CA ASP A 102 15.77 -26.14 -48.80
C ASP A 102 16.05 -25.83 -47.33
N HIS A 103 17.11 -26.45 -46.82
CA HIS A 103 17.52 -26.35 -45.42
C HIS A 103 17.77 -24.89 -44.98
N LEU A 104 18.40 -24.08 -45.83
CA LEU A 104 18.68 -22.67 -45.55
C LEU A 104 17.40 -21.82 -45.48
N ASP A 105 16.39 -22.15 -46.29
CA ASP A 105 15.11 -21.45 -46.30
C ASP A 105 14.32 -21.73 -45.03
N ILE A 106 14.40 -22.95 -44.50
CA ILE A 106 13.74 -23.35 -43.25
C ILE A 106 14.37 -22.59 -42.08
N ILE A 107 15.70 -22.60 -41.95
CA ILE A 107 16.42 -21.83 -40.90
C ILE A 107 16.01 -20.36 -40.93
N LYS A 108 16.01 -19.76 -42.12
CA LYS A 108 15.67 -18.33 -42.28
C LYS A 108 14.23 -18.02 -41.92
N ALA A 109 13.30 -18.97 -42.12
CA ALA A 109 11.87 -18.78 -41.91
C ALA A 109 11.39 -19.13 -40.49
N THR A 110 12.13 -19.94 -39.73
CA THR A 110 11.75 -20.42 -38.39
C THR A 110 12.71 -19.96 -37.30
N GLY A 111 13.94 -19.60 -37.64
CA GLY A 111 14.97 -19.17 -36.70
C GLY A 111 15.55 -20.32 -35.85
N LEU A 112 15.25 -21.57 -36.20
CA LEU A 112 15.80 -22.77 -35.56
C LEU A 112 17.28 -22.97 -35.89
N SER A 113 18.00 -23.71 -35.06
CA SER A 113 19.41 -24.02 -35.29
C SER A 113 19.60 -24.92 -36.50
N ASN A 114 20.82 -24.95 -37.04
CA ASN A 114 21.16 -25.81 -38.18
C ASN A 114 20.92 -27.29 -37.82
N GLU A 115 21.37 -27.71 -36.64
CA GLU A 115 21.20 -29.07 -36.14
C GLU A 115 19.73 -29.46 -35.97
N GLU A 116 18.89 -28.55 -35.46
CA GLU A 116 17.45 -28.77 -35.29
C GLU A 116 16.75 -28.95 -36.63
N VAL A 117 17.06 -28.11 -37.62
CA VAL A 117 16.46 -28.20 -38.96
C VAL A 117 16.90 -29.47 -39.69
N GLU A 118 18.17 -29.85 -39.59
CA GLU A 118 18.68 -31.08 -40.20
C GLU A 118 17.97 -32.32 -39.65
N ALA A 119 17.76 -32.39 -38.33
CA ALA A 119 17.02 -33.47 -37.69
C ALA A 119 15.56 -33.55 -38.16
N ILE A 120 14.89 -32.40 -38.33
CA ILE A 120 13.51 -32.34 -38.84
C ILE A 120 13.43 -32.83 -40.28
N ILE A 121 14.34 -32.37 -41.15
CA ILE A 121 14.39 -32.79 -42.56
C ILE A 121 14.63 -34.30 -42.65
N HIS A 122 15.62 -34.83 -41.92
CA HIS A 122 15.93 -36.25 -41.95
C HIS A 122 14.78 -37.12 -41.41
N SER A 123 14.01 -36.64 -40.42
CA SER A 123 12.91 -37.41 -39.84
C SER A 123 11.61 -37.36 -40.65
N HIS A 124 11.41 -36.35 -41.50
CA HIS A 124 10.12 -36.09 -42.17
C HIS A 124 10.17 -36.06 -43.71
N LYS A 125 11.34 -36.25 -44.33
CA LYS A 125 11.49 -36.29 -45.80
C LYS A 125 11.28 -37.70 -46.41
N ASP A 126 11.35 -38.75 -45.59
CA ASP A 126 11.29 -40.16 -46.03
C ASP A 126 9.91 -40.84 -45.83
N ASN A 127 8.85 -40.07 -45.54
CA ASN A 127 7.45 -40.51 -45.50
C ASN A 127 6.60 -39.73 -46.50
#